data_AF-A0AA39MH95-F1
#
_entry.id   AF-A0AA39MH95-F1
#
_cell.length_a   1.000
_cell.length_b   1.000
_cell.length_c   1.000
_cell.angle_alpha   90.00
_cell.angle_beta   90.00
_cell.angle_gamma   90.00
#
_symmetry.space_group_name_H-M   'P 1'
#
loop_
_entity.id
_entity.type
_entity.pdbx_description
1 polymer ?
#
loop_
_entity_poly.entity_id
_entity_poly.type
_entity_poly.pdbx_seq_one_letter_code
_entity_poly.pdbx_strand_id
1 'polypeptide(L)'
;MFTGVAVVAALYMNHHKAISLSITSAYWPSMLSFSYLTSLNLWVDYTNQGKVKNFLSNISSPCLRSFALKYRDNIVQHPLAEESVISFLSTCSRSLRSFTLEKVPIRASTLINILSVVPGLTHLEIRDLVPGIFIPYCPISQALATYMEANPMFLADLEAVVLIWQRKDTEGKLEKALMEMVETRSVYGKLKEVTIGRLNPFEEISVDTNHRLAALSGANRRAVQKRNLIIGLLCELLYEIFANVVTK
;
A
#
# COMPACT_ATOMS: atom_id res chain seq x y z
N MET A 1 15.05 -40.38 -17.74
CA MET A 1 14.00 -40.54 -16.73
C MET A 1 13.68 -39.13 -16.21
N PHE A 2 12.64 -38.50 -16.76
CA PHE A 2 12.26 -37.11 -16.46
C PHE A 2 11.18 -37.14 -15.37
N THR A 3 11.48 -36.65 -14.16
CA THR A 3 10.47 -36.44 -13.11
C THR A 3 10.83 -35.19 -12.32
N GLY A 4 10.02 -34.15 -12.45
CA GLY A 4 10.16 -32.92 -11.66
C GLY A 4 9.45 -31.73 -12.30
N VAL A 5 8.18 -31.89 -12.68
CA VAL A 5 7.36 -30.77 -13.17
C VAL A 5 7.05 -29.86 -11.98
N ALA A 6 7.78 -28.76 -11.85
CA ALA A 6 7.37 -27.65 -11.01
C ALA A 6 6.18 -26.97 -11.69
N VAL A 7 4.96 -27.26 -11.24
CA VAL A 7 3.78 -26.51 -11.68
C VAL A 7 3.83 -25.13 -11.03
N VAL A 8 4.55 -24.22 -11.68
CA VAL A 8 4.29 -22.78 -11.57
C VAL A 8 3.02 -22.55 -12.38
N ALA A 9 1.87 -22.46 -11.73
CA ALA A 9 0.65 -22.01 -12.41
C ALA A 9 0.79 -20.52 -12.71
N ALA A 10 1.52 -20.20 -13.79
CA ALA A 10 1.54 -18.89 -14.40
C ALA A 10 0.22 -18.72 -15.16
N LEU A 11 -0.79 -18.13 -14.52
CA LEU A 11 -2.02 -17.76 -15.22
C LEU A 11 -1.84 -16.37 -15.82
N TYR A 12 -1.99 -16.32 -17.15
CA TYR A 12 -2.02 -15.15 -18.02
C TYR A 12 -0.68 -14.49 -18.35
N MET A 13 0.03 -15.03 -19.35
CA MET A 13 1.05 -14.28 -20.10
C MET A 13 0.38 -13.45 -21.19
N ASN A 14 0.01 -12.21 -20.88
CA ASN A 14 -0.18 -11.20 -21.93
C ASN A 14 1.15 -10.44 -22.07
N HIS A 15 1.89 -10.75 -23.15
CA HIS A 15 3.08 -10.03 -23.60
C HIS A 15 4.15 -9.72 -22.53
N HIS A 16 4.95 -10.70 -22.11
CA HIS A 16 6.27 -10.56 -21.45
C HIS A 16 6.43 -9.60 -20.24
N LYS A 17 5.38 -8.93 -19.75
CA LYS A 17 5.50 -7.76 -18.86
C LYS A 17 4.84 -7.93 -17.50
N ALA A 18 3.86 -8.82 -17.36
CA ALA A 18 3.15 -9.07 -16.12
C ALA A 18 3.02 -10.57 -15.86
N ILE A 19 3.25 -11.00 -14.62
CA ILE A 19 3.09 -12.39 -14.18
C ILE A 19 2.28 -12.41 -12.88
N SER A 20 1.27 -13.27 -12.84
CA SER A 20 0.58 -13.66 -11.61
C SER A 20 0.97 -15.08 -11.23
N LEU A 21 1.52 -15.27 -10.03
CA LEU A 21 1.96 -16.57 -9.53
C LEU A 21 1.17 -16.99 -8.30
N SER A 22 0.69 -18.22 -8.30
CA SER A 22 0.22 -18.92 -7.11
C SER A 22 1.33 -19.84 -6.59
N ILE A 23 1.80 -19.62 -5.37
CA ILE A 23 2.81 -20.48 -4.74
C ILE A 23 2.11 -21.76 -4.28
N THR A 24 2.30 -22.89 -4.98
CA THR A 24 1.58 -24.15 -4.70
C THR A 24 2.49 -25.38 -4.49
N SER A 25 3.82 -25.27 -4.65
CA SER A 25 4.73 -26.43 -4.66
C SER A 25 5.99 -26.27 -3.78
N ALA A 26 6.64 -27.40 -3.48
CA ALA A 26 7.72 -27.59 -2.50
C ALA A 26 9.14 -27.43 -3.07
N TYR A 27 9.32 -27.25 -4.38
CA TYR A 27 10.64 -27.21 -5.00
C TYR A 27 10.80 -25.98 -5.89
N TRP A 28 11.65 -25.05 -5.47
CA TRP A 28 12.04 -23.88 -6.25
C TRP A 28 13.47 -24.10 -6.74
N PRO A 29 13.73 -24.06 -8.06
CA PRO A 29 15.08 -24.19 -8.58
C PRO A 29 15.94 -22.98 -8.15
N SER A 30 17.24 -23.08 -8.41
CA SER A 30 18.24 -22.01 -8.27
C SER A 30 17.78 -20.66 -8.83
N MET A 31 18.41 -19.57 -8.34
CA MET A 31 18.12 -18.16 -8.68
C MET A 31 17.47 -17.94 -10.05
N LEU A 32 16.25 -17.40 -10.05
CA LEU A 32 15.48 -17.03 -11.22
C LEU A 32 15.62 -15.51 -11.47
N SER A 33 16.13 -15.13 -12.63
CA SER A 33 16.20 -13.72 -13.05
C SER A 33 15.16 -13.42 -14.12
N PHE A 34 14.32 -12.42 -13.87
CA PHE A 34 13.28 -11.95 -14.79
C PHE A 34 13.60 -10.52 -15.25
N SER A 35 14.59 -10.37 -16.14
CA SER A 35 15.13 -9.05 -16.52
C SER A 35 14.12 -8.10 -17.18
N TYR A 36 13.05 -8.61 -17.79
CA TYR A 36 12.04 -7.80 -18.49
C TYR A 36 10.71 -7.69 -17.76
N LEU A 37 10.56 -8.37 -16.62
CA LEU A 37 9.31 -8.39 -15.89
C LEU A 37 9.04 -7.03 -15.25
N THR A 38 7.88 -6.45 -15.57
CA THR A 38 7.48 -5.12 -15.08
C THR A 38 6.37 -5.14 -14.05
N SER A 39 5.62 -6.24 -13.92
CA SER A 39 4.60 -6.42 -12.90
C SER A 39 4.59 -7.86 -12.38
N LEU A 40 4.54 -8.02 -11.06
CA LEU A 40 4.50 -9.31 -10.37
C LEU A 40 3.39 -9.30 -9.33
N ASN A 41 2.44 -10.21 -9.45
CA ASN A 41 1.39 -10.44 -8.47
C ASN A 41 1.57 -11.82 -7.85
N LEU A 42 1.82 -11.87 -6.54
CA LEU A 42 1.96 -13.12 -5.79
C LEU A 42 0.71 -13.37 -4.97
N TRP A 43 0.04 -14.48 -5.26
CA TRP A 43 -1.06 -15.01 -4.48
C TRP A 43 -0.56 -16.18 -3.65
N VAL A 44 -0.74 -16.09 -2.33
CA VAL A 44 -0.18 -17.03 -1.38
C VAL A 44 -1.31 -17.63 -0.56
N ASP A 45 -1.47 -18.94 -0.71
CA ASP A 45 -2.38 -19.71 0.12
C ASP A 45 -1.77 -19.98 1.50
N TYR A 46 -2.63 -20.24 2.48
CA TYR A 46 -2.29 -20.53 3.87
C TYR A 46 -1.10 -21.51 4.03
N THR A 47 -1.08 -22.60 3.27
CA THR A 47 -0.04 -23.65 3.38
C THR A 47 1.33 -23.23 2.83
N ASN A 48 1.41 -22.07 2.16
CA ASN A 48 2.60 -21.59 1.47
C ASN A 48 3.14 -20.27 2.03
N GLN A 49 2.54 -19.69 3.07
CA GLN A 49 3.01 -18.44 3.71
C GLN A 49 4.49 -18.52 4.13
N GLY A 50 4.92 -19.63 4.75
CA GLY A 50 6.31 -19.82 5.18
C GLY A 50 7.32 -19.95 4.02
N LYS A 51 6.85 -20.18 2.79
CA LYS A 51 7.69 -20.34 1.60
C LYS A 51 7.94 -19.04 0.85
N VAL A 52 7.19 -17.97 1.16
CA VAL A 52 7.34 -16.65 0.53
C VAL A 52 8.78 -16.15 0.66
N LYS A 53 9.40 -16.32 1.82
CA LYS A 53 10.81 -15.92 2.04
C LYS A 53 11.76 -16.59 1.05
N ASN A 54 11.61 -17.90 0.84
CA ASN A 54 12.49 -18.68 -0.04
C ASN A 54 12.28 -18.26 -1.49
N PHE A 55 11.02 -18.00 -1.87
CA PHE A 55 10.69 -17.50 -3.20
C PHE A 55 11.34 -16.14 -3.45
N LEU A 56 11.12 -15.16 -2.57
CA LEU A 56 11.66 -13.80 -2.72
C LEU A 56 13.19 -13.77 -2.70
N SER A 57 13.84 -14.59 -1.87
CA SER A 57 15.30 -14.71 -1.84
C SER A 57 15.89 -15.28 -3.14
N ASN A 58 15.10 -16.00 -3.93
CA ASN A 58 15.55 -16.68 -5.15
C ASN A 58 15.12 -16.00 -6.44
N ILE A 59 14.46 -14.83 -6.38
CA ILE A 59 14.06 -14.09 -7.58
C ILE A 59 14.73 -12.73 -7.66
N SER A 60 15.05 -12.29 -8.88
CA SER A 60 15.54 -10.95 -9.17
C SER A 60 14.81 -10.38 -10.38
N SER A 61 14.28 -9.16 -10.25
CA SER A 61 13.44 -8.53 -11.28
C SER A 61 13.75 -7.04 -11.39
N PRO A 62 14.92 -6.64 -11.92
CA PRO A 62 15.41 -5.26 -11.82
C PRO A 62 14.60 -4.22 -12.59
N CYS A 63 13.72 -4.63 -13.51
CA CYS A 63 12.82 -3.75 -14.25
C CYS A 63 11.39 -3.73 -13.68
N LEU A 64 11.17 -4.35 -12.50
CA LEU A 64 9.85 -4.43 -11.90
C LEU A 64 9.34 -3.05 -11.53
N ARG A 65 8.17 -2.69 -12.05
CA ARG A 65 7.47 -1.43 -11.79
C ARG A 65 6.32 -1.58 -10.81
N SER A 66 5.72 -2.77 -10.75
CA SER A 66 4.59 -3.06 -9.88
C SER A 66 4.79 -4.40 -9.18
N PHE A 67 4.58 -4.42 -7.87
CA PHE A 67 4.64 -5.64 -7.07
C PHE A 67 3.44 -5.72 -6.13
N ALA A 68 2.73 -6.84 -6.17
CA ALA A 68 1.65 -7.13 -5.24
C ALA A 68 1.90 -8.45 -4.53
N LEU A 69 1.72 -8.47 -3.21
CA LEU A 69 1.70 -9.68 -2.39
C LEU A 69 0.35 -9.79 -1.69
N LYS A 70 -0.36 -10.88 -1.95
CA LYS A 70 -1.73 -11.10 -1.50
C LYS A 70 -1.87 -12.46 -0.84
N TYR A 71 -2.29 -12.50 0.41
CA TYR A 71 -2.60 -13.75 1.09
C TYR A 71 -4.08 -14.08 0.87
N ARG A 72 -4.39 -15.31 0.48
CA ARG A 72 -5.79 -15.70 0.20
C ARG A 72 -6.60 -15.78 1.49
N ASP A 73 -6.03 -16.43 2.49
CA ASP A 73 -6.68 -16.76 3.74
C ASP A 73 -6.51 -15.68 4.82
N ASN A 74 -7.47 -15.59 5.74
CA ASN A 74 -7.44 -14.66 6.86
C ASN A 74 -6.65 -15.21 8.07
N ILE A 75 -6.00 -16.37 7.91
CA ILE A 75 -5.27 -17.07 8.96
C ILE A 75 -3.78 -16.80 8.78
N VAL A 76 -3.16 -16.26 9.82
CA VAL A 76 -1.75 -15.88 9.86
C VAL A 76 -0.97 -16.96 10.60
N GLN A 77 0.02 -17.58 9.95
CA GLN A 77 0.98 -18.46 10.63
C GLN A 77 2.39 -17.89 10.67
N HIS A 78 2.80 -17.23 9.59
CA HIS A 78 4.17 -16.77 9.43
C HIS A 78 4.19 -15.28 9.06
N PRO A 79 4.75 -14.41 9.94
CA PRO A 79 5.02 -13.03 9.59
C PRO A 79 5.91 -12.94 8.36
N LEU A 80 5.74 -11.87 7.58
CA LEU A 80 6.56 -11.61 6.41
C LEU A 80 8.04 -11.44 6.82
N ALA A 81 8.94 -12.19 6.17
CA ALA A 81 10.38 -12.12 6.45
C ALA A 81 10.97 -10.83 5.87
N GLU A 82 11.24 -9.85 6.73
CA GLU A 82 11.72 -8.51 6.40
C GLU A 82 12.93 -8.54 5.46
N GLU A 83 13.99 -9.28 5.82
CA GLU A 83 15.25 -9.33 5.05
C GLU A 83 15.06 -9.84 3.62
N SER A 84 14.25 -10.89 3.42
CA SER A 84 13.97 -11.44 2.09
C SER A 84 13.22 -10.44 1.21
N VAL A 85 12.28 -9.69 1.78
CA VAL A 85 11.54 -8.65 1.03
C VAL A 85 12.46 -7.49 0.70
N ILE A 86 13.24 -6.99 1.66
CA ILE A 86 14.19 -5.90 1.45
C ILE A 86 15.20 -6.28 0.37
N SER A 87 15.76 -7.49 0.43
CA SER A 87 16.71 -7.99 -0.56
C SER A 87 16.08 -8.01 -1.96
N PHE A 88 14.87 -8.57 -2.10
CA PHE A 88 14.14 -8.58 -3.36
C PHE A 88 13.84 -7.18 -3.89
N LEU A 89 13.26 -6.30 -3.08
CA LEU A 89 12.91 -4.94 -3.47
C LEU A 89 14.13 -4.09 -3.80
N SER A 90 15.27 -4.34 -3.15
CA SER A 90 16.53 -3.64 -3.48
C SER A 90 16.94 -3.87 -4.94
N THR A 91 16.64 -5.05 -5.51
CA THR A 91 16.93 -5.35 -6.92
C THR A 91 16.13 -4.48 -7.89
N CYS A 92 14.93 -4.03 -7.50
CA CYS A 92 14.03 -3.23 -8.33
C CYS A 92 13.75 -1.82 -7.76
N SER A 93 14.53 -1.39 -6.76
CA SER A 93 14.32 -0.15 -6.01
C SER A 93 14.18 1.10 -6.88
N ARG A 94 14.94 1.17 -7.99
CA ARG A 94 14.92 2.30 -8.93
C ARG A 94 13.71 2.28 -9.87
N SER A 95 13.18 1.11 -10.20
CA SER A 95 12.09 0.95 -11.17
C SER A 95 10.72 0.81 -10.53
N LEU A 96 10.63 0.35 -9.27
CA LEU A 96 9.36 0.11 -8.60
C LEU A 96 8.60 1.42 -8.40
N ARG A 97 7.33 1.42 -8.81
CA ARG A 97 6.42 2.57 -8.75
C ARG A 97 5.14 2.24 -8.00
N SER A 98 4.74 0.98 -7.96
CA SER A 98 3.52 0.50 -7.31
C SER A 98 3.80 -0.70 -6.41
N PHE A 99 3.28 -0.64 -5.18
CA PHE A 99 3.43 -1.70 -4.18
C PHE A 99 2.09 -1.95 -3.49
N THR A 100 1.66 -3.22 -3.48
CA THR A 100 0.39 -3.63 -2.90
C THR A 100 0.59 -4.76 -1.90
N LEU A 101 0.02 -4.61 -0.70
CA LEU A 101 -0.10 -5.66 0.30
C LEU A 101 -1.57 -5.91 0.63
N GLU A 102 -2.02 -7.16 0.55
CA GLU A 102 -3.39 -7.56 0.88
C GLU A 102 -3.40 -8.77 1.80
N LYS A 103 -4.03 -8.64 2.97
CA LYS A 103 -4.09 -9.68 4.03
C LYS A 103 -2.71 -10.14 4.51
N VAL A 104 -1.65 -9.37 4.28
CA VAL A 104 -0.29 -9.71 4.68
C VAL A 104 -0.05 -9.25 6.12
N PRO A 105 0.26 -10.17 7.06
CA PRO A 105 0.55 -9.83 8.45
C PRO A 105 1.96 -9.25 8.58
N ILE A 106 2.03 -7.97 8.94
CA ILE A 106 3.30 -7.26 9.04
C ILE A 106 3.20 -6.17 10.11
N ARG A 107 4.26 -5.99 10.89
CA ARG A 107 4.35 -4.89 11.85
C ARG A 107 4.58 -3.58 11.10
N ALA A 108 4.02 -2.48 11.61
CA ALA A 108 4.23 -1.16 11.03
C ALA A 108 5.72 -0.79 10.89
N SER A 109 6.55 -1.11 11.89
CA SER A 109 8.01 -0.88 11.85
C SER A 109 8.69 -1.63 10.70
N THR A 110 8.34 -2.91 10.52
CA THR A 110 8.87 -3.74 9.43
C THR A 110 8.41 -3.22 8.06
N LEU A 111 7.17 -2.75 7.96
CA LEU A 111 6.67 -2.13 6.73
C LEU A 111 7.43 -0.83 6.42
N ILE A 112 7.71 0.01 7.41
CA ILE A 112 8.52 1.22 7.23
C ILE A 112 9.91 0.87 6.69
N ASN A 113 10.58 -0.14 7.24
CA ASN A 113 11.89 -0.60 6.77
C ASN A 113 11.84 -1.09 5.32
N ILE A 114 10.82 -1.89 4.97
CA ILE A 114 10.59 -2.37 3.60
C ILE A 114 10.35 -1.22 2.62
N LEU A 115 9.54 -0.23 2.99
CA LEU A 115 9.23 0.92 2.15
C LEU A 115 10.43 1.87 1.99
N SER A 116 11.34 1.89 2.98
CA SER A 116 12.54 2.73 2.94
C SER A 116 13.50 2.37 1.81
N VAL A 117 13.47 1.12 1.32
CA VAL A 117 14.34 0.68 0.20
C VAL A 117 13.73 0.90 -1.19
N VAL A 118 12.53 1.49 -1.27
CA VAL A 118 11.84 1.82 -2.53
C VAL A 118 11.45 3.31 -2.57
N PRO A 119 12.40 4.24 -2.48
CA PRO A 119 12.11 5.66 -2.32
C PRO A 119 11.34 6.30 -3.49
N GLY A 120 11.43 5.73 -4.70
CA GLY A 120 10.72 6.19 -5.89
C GLY A 120 9.30 5.63 -6.04
N LEU A 121 8.72 5.08 -4.98
CA LEU A 121 7.36 4.56 -4.99
C LEU A 121 6.34 5.69 -5.16
N THR A 122 5.43 5.52 -6.10
CA THR A 122 4.38 6.51 -6.44
C THR A 122 3.00 6.08 -5.99
N HIS A 123 2.77 4.77 -5.84
CA HIS A 123 1.47 4.19 -5.50
C HIS A 123 1.66 3.13 -4.40
N LEU A 124 0.94 3.28 -3.29
CA LEU A 124 0.95 2.34 -2.17
C LEU A 124 -0.48 1.88 -1.86
N GLU A 125 -0.71 0.57 -1.89
CA GLU A 125 -2.00 -0.02 -1.49
C GLU A 125 -1.79 -1.02 -0.36
N ILE A 126 -2.49 -0.82 0.75
CA ILE A 126 -2.48 -1.72 1.89
C ILE A 126 -3.93 -2.04 2.24
N ARG A 127 -4.26 -3.32 2.19
CA ARG A 127 -5.55 -3.88 2.61
C ARG A 127 -5.32 -4.79 3.81
N ASP A 128 -5.37 -4.18 4.99
CA ASP A 128 -5.19 -4.82 6.30
C ASP A 128 -6.50 -5.46 6.77
N LEU A 129 -6.82 -6.60 6.18
CA LEU A 129 -8.00 -7.39 6.50
C LEU A 129 -7.68 -8.50 7.52
N VAL A 130 -6.57 -8.33 8.24
CA VAL A 130 -6.18 -9.28 9.27
C VAL A 130 -7.13 -9.10 10.47
N PRO A 131 -7.67 -10.20 11.05
CA PRO A 131 -8.52 -10.11 12.21
C PRO A 131 -7.84 -9.36 13.37
N GLY A 132 -8.62 -8.55 14.08
CA GLY A 132 -8.12 -7.68 15.16
C GLY A 132 -7.44 -8.39 16.34
N ILE A 133 -7.44 -9.72 16.41
CA ILE A 133 -6.66 -10.48 17.40
C ILE A 133 -5.15 -10.46 17.12
N PHE A 134 -4.73 -10.10 15.90
CA PHE A 134 -3.32 -10.01 15.49
C PHE A 134 -2.79 -8.57 15.50
N ILE A 135 -3.21 -7.75 16.46
CA ILE A 135 -2.87 -6.31 16.59
C ILE A 135 -1.40 -5.97 16.28
N PRO A 136 -0.38 -6.70 16.79
CA PRO A 136 1.01 -6.32 16.49
C PRO A 136 1.40 -6.46 15.01
N TYR A 137 0.63 -7.22 14.21
CA TYR A 137 0.89 -7.50 12.79
C TYR A 137 -0.09 -6.80 11.84
N CYS A 138 -0.69 -5.69 12.30
CA CYS A 138 -1.51 -4.80 11.47
C CYS A 138 -0.64 -3.67 10.88
N PRO A 139 -0.37 -3.64 9.57
CA PRO A 139 0.43 -2.58 8.95
C PRO A 139 -0.19 -1.20 9.10
N ILE A 140 -1.52 -1.10 8.95
CA ILE A 140 -2.24 0.18 9.02
C ILE A 140 -2.40 0.52 10.50
N SER A 141 -1.56 1.46 10.95
CA SER A 141 -1.45 1.83 12.36
C SER A 141 -1.12 3.31 12.54
N GLN A 142 -1.35 3.81 13.75
CA GLN A 142 -0.98 5.17 14.13
C GLN A 142 0.54 5.37 13.99
N ALA A 143 1.34 4.36 14.33
CA ALA A 143 2.79 4.42 14.17
C ALA A 143 3.21 4.65 12.71
N LEU A 144 2.58 3.95 11.76
CA LEU A 144 2.83 4.18 10.33
C LEU A 144 2.42 5.61 9.92
N ALA A 145 1.22 6.03 10.32
CA ALA A 145 0.67 7.34 9.97
C ALA A 145 1.57 8.48 10.48
N THR A 146 1.89 8.48 11.77
CA THR A 146 2.76 9.48 12.41
C THR A 146 4.17 9.47 11.82
N TYR A 147 4.72 8.29 11.50
CA TYR A 147 6.03 8.22 10.86
C TYR A 147 6.00 8.85 9.46
N MET A 148 4.99 8.53 8.65
CA MET A 148 4.83 9.14 7.33
C MET A 148 4.60 10.66 7.44
N GLU A 149 3.83 11.13 8.41
CA GLU A 149 3.61 12.56 8.64
C GLU A 149 4.91 13.28 9.01
N ALA A 150 5.65 12.78 10.00
CA ALA A 150 6.83 13.43 10.56
C ALA A 150 8.07 13.38 9.64
N ASN A 151 8.09 12.50 8.64
CA ASN A 151 9.26 12.29 7.78
C ASN A 151 8.93 12.60 6.31
N PRO A 152 8.95 13.87 5.87
CA PRO A 152 8.54 14.26 4.51
C PRO A 152 9.37 13.61 3.39
N MET A 153 10.64 13.27 3.67
CA MET A 153 11.51 12.58 2.70
C MET A 153 11.18 11.10 2.53
N PHE A 154 10.51 10.47 3.51
CA PHE A 154 10.07 9.08 3.39
C PHE A 154 8.98 9.01 2.32
N LEU A 155 9.16 8.22 1.26
CA LEU A 155 8.22 8.13 0.14
C LEU A 155 7.82 9.51 -0.45
N ALA A 156 8.80 10.39 -0.68
CA ALA A 156 8.56 11.74 -1.19
C ALA A 156 7.85 11.80 -2.55
N ASP A 157 7.96 10.72 -3.35
CA ASP A 157 7.34 10.60 -4.67
C ASP A 157 5.93 9.97 -4.63
N LEU A 158 5.37 9.71 -3.44
CA LEU A 158 4.06 9.08 -3.31
C LEU A 158 2.94 10.01 -3.81
N GLU A 159 2.22 9.57 -4.84
CA GLU A 159 1.12 10.28 -5.48
C GLU A 159 -0.25 9.69 -5.11
N ALA A 160 -0.31 8.38 -4.87
CA ALA A 160 -1.53 7.67 -4.55
C ALA A 160 -1.37 6.73 -3.34
N VAL A 161 -2.36 6.75 -2.44
CA VAL A 161 -2.42 5.83 -1.30
C VAL A 161 -3.82 5.23 -1.14
N VAL A 162 -3.87 3.92 -0.92
CA VAL A 162 -5.08 3.17 -0.57
C VAL A 162 -4.83 2.44 0.74
N LEU A 163 -5.54 2.82 1.80
CA LEU A 163 -5.41 2.24 3.14
C LEU A 163 -6.79 1.76 3.60
N ILE A 164 -6.96 0.44 3.60
CA ILE A 164 -8.21 -0.19 3.99
C ILE A 164 -7.96 -1.18 5.12
N TRP A 165 -8.66 -1.04 6.26
CA TRP A 165 -8.49 -1.93 7.41
C TRP A 165 -9.83 -2.46 7.95
N GLN A 166 -9.82 -3.62 8.59
CA GLN A 166 -11.04 -4.22 9.17
C GLN A 166 -11.16 -3.97 10.69
N ARG A 167 -10.02 -3.82 11.39
CA ARG A 167 -9.99 -3.75 12.86
C ARG A 167 -10.73 -2.53 13.42
N LYS A 168 -11.22 -2.65 14.65
CA LYS A 168 -11.85 -1.54 15.36
C LYS A 168 -10.82 -0.48 15.71
N ASP A 169 -11.09 0.75 15.29
CA ASP A 169 -10.37 1.93 15.76
C ASP A 169 -11.08 2.46 17.01
N THR A 170 -10.61 2.00 18.16
CA THR A 170 -11.16 2.44 19.45
C THR A 170 -10.72 3.89 19.67
N GLU A 171 -11.68 4.81 19.84
CA GLU A 171 -11.48 6.26 20.01
C GLU A 171 -11.09 7.05 18.75
N GLY A 172 -11.09 6.44 17.56
CA GLY A 172 -10.87 7.17 16.30
C GLY A 172 -9.44 7.70 16.11
N LYS A 173 -8.47 7.19 16.90
CA LYS A 173 -7.09 7.69 16.92
C LYS A 173 -6.34 7.34 15.62
N LEU A 174 -6.58 6.14 15.08
CA LEU A 174 -5.97 5.73 13.82
C LEU A 174 -6.48 6.57 12.66
N GLU A 175 -7.81 6.72 12.56
CA GLU A 175 -8.44 7.50 11.50
C GLU A 175 -7.97 8.96 11.53
N LYS A 176 -7.93 9.56 12.73
CA LYS A 176 -7.39 10.92 12.91
C LYS A 176 -5.94 11.03 12.44
N ALA A 177 -5.06 10.14 12.89
CA ALA A 177 -3.64 10.17 12.49
C ALA A 177 -3.44 9.95 10.98
N LEU A 178 -4.27 9.11 10.35
CA LEU A 178 -4.23 8.93 8.90
C LEU A 178 -4.67 10.17 8.15
N MET A 179 -5.67 10.90 8.65
CA MET A 179 -6.11 12.16 8.07
C MET A 179 -5.05 13.26 8.20
N GLU A 180 -4.43 13.41 9.38
CA GLU A 180 -3.34 14.36 9.62
C GLU A 180 -2.14 14.10 8.69
N MET A 181 -1.76 12.82 8.53
CA MET A 181 -0.75 12.38 7.58
C MET A 181 -1.11 12.76 6.14
N VAL A 182 -2.35 12.49 5.70
CA VAL A 182 -2.81 12.81 4.34
C VAL A 182 -2.80 14.31 4.09
N GLU A 183 -3.34 15.12 5.00
CA GLU A 183 -3.37 16.57 4.87
C GLU A 183 -1.94 17.10 4.70
N THR A 184 -1.04 16.70 5.58
CA THR A 184 0.39 17.07 5.53
C THR A 184 1.03 16.66 4.21
N ARG A 185 0.83 15.42 3.76
CA ARG A 185 1.44 14.89 2.53
C ARG A 185 0.82 15.44 1.25
N SER A 186 -0.41 15.93 1.30
CA SER A 186 -1.07 16.59 0.17
C SER A 186 -0.62 18.04 0.02
N VAL A 187 -0.34 18.72 1.14
CA VAL A 187 0.12 20.13 1.13
C VAL A 187 1.61 20.23 0.82
N TYR A 188 2.44 19.40 1.46
CA TYR A 188 3.89 19.50 1.39
C TYR A 188 4.56 18.42 0.52
N GLY A 189 3.77 17.49 -0.02
CA GLY A 189 4.26 16.37 -0.83
C GLY A 189 3.58 16.29 -2.20
N LYS A 190 3.61 15.10 -2.80
CA LYS A 190 3.00 14.83 -4.11
C LYS A 190 1.68 14.06 -4.03
N LEU A 191 1.17 13.79 -2.82
CA LEU A 191 0.00 12.95 -2.60
C LEU A 191 -1.25 13.65 -3.14
N LYS A 192 -1.95 13.00 -4.08
CA LYS A 192 -3.14 13.54 -4.77
C LYS A 192 -4.33 12.60 -4.69
N GLU A 193 -4.08 11.30 -4.76
CA GLU A 193 -5.11 10.28 -4.77
C GLU A 193 -5.12 9.53 -3.45
N VAL A 194 -6.22 9.63 -2.71
CA VAL A 194 -6.32 9.05 -1.36
C VAL A 194 -7.61 8.28 -1.23
N THR A 195 -7.47 7.02 -0.80
CA THR A 195 -8.58 6.18 -0.39
C THR A 195 -8.29 5.64 1.00
N ILE A 196 -9.03 6.10 1.99
CA ILE A 196 -8.96 5.64 3.38
C ILE A 196 -10.33 5.06 3.73
N GLY A 197 -10.36 3.87 4.30
CA GLY A 197 -11.63 3.26 4.67
C GLY A 197 -11.49 2.13 5.66
N ARG A 198 -12.46 2.03 6.56
CA ARG A 198 -12.62 0.87 7.43
C ARG A 198 -13.69 -0.06 6.87
N LEU A 199 -13.36 -1.33 6.68
CA LEU A 199 -14.33 -2.37 6.35
C LEU A 199 -15.04 -2.86 7.61
N ASN A 200 -16.33 -3.11 7.47
CA ASN A 200 -17.09 -3.81 8.49
C ASN A 200 -16.61 -5.28 8.56
N PRO A 201 -16.32 -5.86 9.74
CA PRO A 201 -15.91 -7.25 9.85
C PRO A 201 -16.89 -8.28 9.24
N PHE A 202 -18.14 -7.89 9.00
CA PHE A 202 -19.18 -8.72 8.39
C PHE A 202 -19.41 -8.44 6.89
N GLU A 203 -18.72 -7.47 6.31
CA GLU A 203 -18.73 -7.24 4.86
C GLU A 203 -17.57 -8.05 4.24
N GLU A 204 -17.89 -9.15 3.54
CA GLU A 204 -17.00 -9.61 2.47
C GLU A 204 -16.90 -8.50 1.41
N ILE A 205 -15.74 -8.38 0.75
CA ILE A 205 -15.54 -7.42 -0.34
C ILE A 205 -16.47 -7.82 -1.49
N SER A 206 -17.71 -7.37 -1.41
CA SER A 206 -18.68 -7.46 -2.49
C SER A 206 -18.53 -6.24 -3.39
N VAL A 207 -18.97 -6.37 -4.63
CA VAL A 207 -18.92 -5.35 -5.69
C VAL A 207 -19.52 -4.00 -5.26
N ASP A 208 -20.34 -3.97 -4.19
CA ASP A 208 -20.95 -2.79 -3.60
C ASP A 208 -19.95 -1.83 -2.91
N THR A 209 -18.83 -2.34 -2.39
CA THR A 209 -17.82 -1.50 -1.71
C THR A 209 -17.10 -0.56 -2.68
N ASN A 210 -16.95 -0.92 -3.96
CA ASN A 210 -16.37 -0.04 -4.97
C ASN A 210 -17.28 1.18 -5.25
N HIS A 211 -18.60 1.01 -5.18
CA HIS A 211 -19.54 2.12 -5.29
C HIS A 211 -19.48 3.04 -4.05
N ARG A 212 -19.31 2.49 -2.86
CA ARG A 212 -19.16 3.28 -1.62
C ARG A 212 -17.80 4.00 -1.53
N LEU A 213 -16.72 3.40 -2.02
CA LEU A 213 -15.40 4.03 -2.12
C LEU A 213 -15.39 5.15 -3.19
N ALA A 214 -16.09 4.97 -4.31
CA ALA A 214 -16.32 6.03 -5.29
C ALA A 214 -17.19 7.18 -4.72
N ALA A 215 -18.16 6.87 -3.85
CA ALA A 215 -18.97 7.88 -3.18
C ALA A 215 -18.16 8.67 -2.13
N LEU A 216 -17.27 8.00 -1.38
CA LEU A 216 -16.38 8.64 -0.40
C LEU A 216 -15.32 9.52 -1.07
N SER A 217 -14.70 9.08 -2.17
CA SER A 217 -13.76 9.92 -2.93
C SER A 217 -14.44 11.14 -3.57
N GLY A 218 -15.69 10.99 -4.02
CA GLY A 218 -16.52 12.10 -4.51
C GLY A 218 -17.02 13.05 -3.42
N ALA A 219 -17.21 12.57 -2.19
CA ALA A 219 -17.57 13.39 -1.03
C ALA A 219 -16.36 14.16 -0.50
N ASN A 220 -15.18 13.53 -0.44
CA ASN A 220 -13.93 14.18 -0.02
C ASN A 220 -13.52 15.29 -0.99
N ARG A 221 -13.63 15.08 -2.31
CA ARG A 221 -13.37 16.15 -3.31
C ARG A 221 -14.29 17.36 -3.09
N ARG A 222 -15.57 17.14 -2.81
CA ARG A 222 -16.54 18.23 -2.55
C ARG A 222 -16.28 18.96 -1.23
N ALA A 223 -15.85 18.25 -0.20
CA ALA A 223 -15.50 18.85 1.09
C ALA A 223 -14.22 19.71 0.99
N VAL A 224 -13.19 19.20 0.32
CA VAL A 224 -11.93 19.93 0.05
C VAL A 224 -12.19 21.16 -0.81
N GLN A 225 -13.03 21.05 -1.85
CA GLN A 225 -13.36 22.18 -2.71
C GLN A 225 -14.18 23.27 -1.99
N LYS A 226 -15.10 22.89 -1.09
CA LYS A 226 -15.80 23.85 -0.23
C LYS A 226 -14.85 24.56 0.74
N ARG A 227 -13.91 23.83 1.37
CA ARG A 227 -12.90 24.45 2.25
C ARG A 227 -12.00 25.44 1.48
N ASN A 228 -11.55 25.08 0.28
CA ASN A 228 -10.71 25.95 -0.54
C ASN A 228 -11.46 27.21 -1.00
N LEU A 229 -12.76 27.11 -1.29
CA LEU A 229 -13.61 28.26 -1.60
C LEU A 229 -13.76 29.21 -0.40
N ILE A 230 -13.96 28.65 0.80
CA ILE A 230 -14.05 29.43 2.05
C ILE A 230 -12.72 30.14 2.35
N ILE A 231 -11.59 29.44 2.18
CA ILE A 231 -10.26 30.04 2.37
C ILE A 231 -10.03 31.18 1.36
N GLY A 232 -10.39 30.99 0.08
CA GLY A 232 -10.29 32.05 -0.93
C GLY A 232 -11.13 33.29 -0.60
N LEU A 233 -12.38 33.09 -0.17
CA LEU A 233 -13.27 34.18 0.25
C LEU A 233 -12.74 34.92 1.48
N LEU A 234 -12.16 34.21 2.46
CA LEU A 234 -11.52 34.83 3.62
C LEU A 234 -10.28 35.64 3.24
N CYS A 235 -9.49 35.19 2.26
CA CYS A 235 -8.36 35.94 1.75
C CYS A 235 -8.79 37.24 1.03
N GLU A 236 -9.87 37.23 0.25
CA GLU A 236 -10.40 38.45 -0.38
C GLU A 236 -10.99 39.43 0.63
N LEU A 237 -11.74 38.94 1.62
CA LEU A 237 -12.26 39.76 2.71
C LEU A 237 -11.13 40.42 3.52
N LEU A 238 -10.07 39.67 3.83
CA LEU A 238 -8.89 40.22 4.50
C LEU A 238 -8.20 41.26 3.61
N TYR A 239 -8.09 41.02 2.30
CA TYR A 239 -7.49 41.99 1.38
C TYR A 239 -8.29 43.29 1.30
N GLU A 240 -9.62 43.24 1.23
CA GLU A 240 -10.47 44.43 1.24
C GLU A 240 -10.40 45.21 2.56
N ILE A 241 -10.33 44.50 3.69
CA ILE A 241 -10.15 45.13 5.01
C ILE A 241 -8.79 45.84 5.07
N PHE A 242 -7.72 45.17 4.64
CA PHE A 242 -6.38 45.77 4.62
C PHE A 242 -6.28 46.95 3.64
N ALA A 243 -6.87 46.85 2.46
CA ALA A 243 -6.86 47.93 1.47
C ALA A 243 -7.58 49.19 2.01
N ASN A 244 -8.71 49.02 2.70
CA ASN A 244 -9.46 50.14 3.29
C ASN A 244 -8.79 50.78 4.52
N VAL A 245 -7.94 50.02 5.23
CA VAL A 245 -7.17 50.53 6.38
C VAL A 245 -5.94 51.33 5.92
N VAL A 246 -5.36 51.01 4.76
CA VAL A 246 -4.17 51.71 4.22
C VAL A 246 -4.53 53.02 3.51
N THR A 247 -5.80 53.21 3.11
CA THR A 247 -6.29 54.43 2.43
C THR A 247 -6.95 55.47 3.35
N LYS A 248 -6.84 55.31 4.67
CA LYS A 248 -7.26 56.31 5.68
C LYS A 248 -6.06 56.75 6.52
#